data_AF-A0A315AE87-F1
#
_entry.id   AF-A0A315AE87-F1
#
_cell.length_a   1.000
_cell.length_b   1.000
_cell.length_c   1.000
_cell.angle_alpha   90.00
_cell.angle_beta   90.00
_cell.angle_gamma   90.00
#
_symmetry.space_group_name_H-M   'P 1'
#
loop_
_entity.id
_entity.type
_entity.pdbx_description
1 polymer ?
#
loop_
_entity_poly.entity_id
_entity_poly.type
_entity_poly.pdbx_seq_one_letter_code
_entity_poly.pdbx_strand_id
1 'polypeptide(L)'
;MVDGYIEGATVCLDLNANQACDANEPNATSKAGGTYSLDVSGVDADKLKAAHLLTVVPIDAKDSDDKGLTLGKAGKQAFNLLAPAAAFVNSDGSLKSAVISPLTTLVSHEMISGGNTLETSEKYVRSRLDLAGDTDLHQDFVAKDVTDLKSKAQMLAVAMGEVKAQVLEYQGKEQNERDAFLAALTYLQTQAANLQKAYDDAKTADTLKKTLVQLVADELKKENGSAKPAIANLVAEAKKMTSSTAAASVVAVLEQGFYTAEAVFEDCSQASYYCVHRYSQVQGSGGKINLSRDYKLVGSSWQLESNTSSTTWVLVDGKGWVQDSNCPDGTVTYVADSTGGATIKSCNGLTEKVTARMVDASGKTLKALLLYPPEGHEGVTMPSGSVLYWIDLARTQDEYQIYTGSKVMKPQNYTSAFSSLDDYIATYSTTKKNKDNWDGLNFTFDENGTSSGGKVTLWSNSGKTIGSADYERRKISGQEVLIIKATLPDAERNGEWVMFGVKDGFVYNGNFRSASAKKSSYPFFNKTMINAILNAGNKPEVLSN
;
A
#
# COMPACT_ATOMS: atom_id res chain seq x y z
N MET A 1 16.65 -10.19 19.03
CA MET A 1 15.77 -9.06 18.64
C MET A 1 16.65 -7.87 18.39
N VAL A 2 16.50 -7.20 17.24
CA VAL A 2 17.49 -6.23 16.75
C VAL A 2 16.78 -4.98 16.23
N ASP A 3 16.92 -3.90 17.00
CA ASP A 3 16.79 -2.49 16.62
C ASP A 3 18.08 -1.79 17.10
N GLY A 4 18.30 -1.81 18.42
CA GLY A 4 19.44 -2.48 19.04
C GLY A 4 19.01 -3.76 19.78
N TYR A 5 19.89 -4.38 20.57
CA TYR A 5 19.49 -5.55 21.37
C TYR A 5 18.52 -5.13 22.48
N ILE A 6 17.29 -5.67 22.44
CA ILE A 6 16.22 -5.29 23.36
C ILE A 6 16.00 -6.33 24.46
N GLU A 7 16.16 -5.91 25.72
CA GLU A 7 15.90 -6.67 26.94
C GLU A 7 14.51 -6.34 27.50
N GLY A 8 13.78 -7.35 27.97
CA GLY A 8 12.48 -7.19 28.64
C GLY A 8 11.26 -7.18 27.70
N ALA A 9 11.42 -7.55 26.43
CA ALA A 9 10.31 -7.69 25.50
C ALA A 9 9.68 -9.09 25.58
N THR A 10 8.38 -9.21 25.38
CA THR A 10 7.68 -10.51 25.32
C THR A 10 7.61 -10.97 23.88
N VAL A 11 8.20 -12.12 23.56
CA VAL A 11 8.15 -12.77 22.25
C VAL A 11 7.18 -13.93 22.31
N CYS A 12 6.23 -14.01 21.39
CA CYS A 12 5.29 -15.11 21.26
C CYS A 12 5.23 -15.61 19.80
N LEU A 13 4.82 -16.86 19.61
CA LEU A 13 4.52 -17.42 18.29
C LEU A 13 3.02 -17.31 18.03
N ASP A 14 2.61 -16.34 17.21
CA ASP A 14 1.22 -16.11 16.78
C ASP A 14 0.80 -17.23 15.81
N LEU A 15 0.07 -18.21 16.36
CA LEU A 15 -0.36 -19.43 15.68
C LEU A 15 -1.76 -19.30 15.06
N ASN A 16 -2.56 -18.35 15.54
CA ASN A 16 -3.94 -18.15 15.07
C ASN A 16 -4.09 -16.93 14.14
N ALA A 17 -2.99 -16.22 13.86
CA ALA A 17 -2.93 -15.05 13.00
C ALA A 17 -3.84 -13.91 13.48
N ASN A 18 -3.97 -13.73 14.81
CA ASN A 18 -4.70 -12.61 15.40
C ASN A 18 -3.80 -11.42 15.76
N GLN A 19 -2.48 -11.52 15.57
CA GLN A 19 -1.51 -10.46 15.90
C GLN A 19 -1.58 -10.01 17.37
N ALA A 20 -1.89 -10.94 18.27
CA ALA A 20 -1.82 -10.78 19.71
C ALA A 20 -1.01 -11.92 20.31
N CYS A 21 -0.43 -11.72 21.50
CA CYS A 21 0.18 -12.81 22.25
C CYS A 21 -0.88 -13.46 23.13
N ASP A 22 -1.38 -14.63 22.72
CA ASP A 22 -2.38 -15.34 23.50
C ASP A 22 -1.76 -16.24 24.58
N ALA A 23 -2.53 -16.48 25.65
CA ALA A 23 -2.06 -17.26 26.80
C ALA A 23 -1.72 -18.73 26.46
N ASN A 24 -2.27 -19.26 25.37
CA ASN A 24 -2.06 -20.63 24.89
C ASN A 24 -0.97 -20.75 23.81
N GLU A 25 -0.24 -19.67 23.52
CA GLU A 25 0.83 -19.64 22.53
C GLU A 25 2.22 -19.71 23.19
N PRO A 26 3.20 -20.38 22.56
CA PRO A 26 4.58 -20.38 23.04
C PRO A 26 5.09 -18.95 23.18
N ASN A 27 5.58 -18.59 24.38
CA ASN A 27 6.12 -17.26 24.65
C ASN A 27 7.34 -17.29 25.57
N ALA A 28 8.15 -16.23 25.50
CA ALA A 28 9.32 -16.01 26.34
C ALA A 28 9.64 -14.52 26.45
N THR A 29 10.32 -14.11 27.52
CA THR A 29 10.85 -12.75 27.68
C THR A 29 12.29 -12.68 27.17
N SER A 30 12.61 -11.64 26.40
CA SER A 30 13.96 -11.39 25.93
C SER A 30 14.89 -10.99 27.08
N LYS A 31 16.10 -11.56 27.08
CA LYS A 31 17.16 -11.30 28.06
C LYS A 31 18.11 -10.23 27.57
N ALA A 32 19.09 -9.88 28.40
CA ALA A 32 20.22 -9.05 27.99
C ALA A 32 20.85 -9.59 26.68
N GLY A 33 21.18 -8.68 25.77
CA GLY A 33 21.62 -9.03 24.41
C GLY A 33 20.47 -9.45 23.47
N GLY A 34 19.21 -9.25 23.85
CA GLY A 34 18.06 -9.47 22.98
C GLY A 34 17.77 -10.93 22.63
N THR A 35 18.31 -11.86 23.42
CA THR A 35 18.16 -13.31 23.23
C THR A 35 16.87 -13.83 23.87
N TYR A 36 16.25 -14.83 23.26
CA TYR A 36 15.03 -15.49 23.75
C TYR A 36 15.04 -16.96 23.30
N SER A 37 14.18 -17.79 23.90
CA SER A 37 14.04 -19.20 23.55
C SER A 37 12.57 -19.59 23.69
N LEU A 38 11.98 -20.12 22.61
CA LEU A 38 10.62 -20.64 22.59
C LEU A 38 10.67 -22.16 22.41
N ASP A 39 9.81 -22.88 23.12
CA ASP A 39 9.57 -24.29 22.84
C ASP A 39 8.48 -24.41 21.78
N VAL A 40 8.84 -24.89 20.59
CA VAL A 40 7.94 -25.11 19.45
C VAL A 40 7.81 -26.59 19.10
N SER A 41 8.29 -27.50 19.96
CA SER A 41 8.33 -28.94 19.68
C SER A 41 6.94 -29.56 19.44
N GLY A 42 5.87 -28.95 19.97
CA GLY A 42 4.48 -29.36 19.76
C GLY A 42 3.78 -28.71 18.57
N VAL A 43 4.47 -27.87 17.79
CA VAL A 43 3.88 -27.14 16.66
C VAL A 43 4.16 -27.90 15.36
N ASP A 44 3.10 -28.18 14.61
CA ASP A 44 3.20 -28.76 13.27
C ASP A 44 4.01 -27.87 12.32
N ALA A 45 4.79 -28.48 11.42
CA ALA A 45 5.72 -27.76 10.56
C ALA A 45 5.02 -26.76 9.62
N ASP A 46 3.83 -27.08 9.11
CA ASP A 46 3.09 -26.18 8.22
C ASP A 46 2.46 -25.04 9.00
N LYS A 47 1.95 -25.32 10.21
CA LYS A 47 1.50 -24.27 11.15
C LYS A 47 2.64 -23.34 11.54
N LEU A 48 3.83 -23.89 11.80
CA LEU A 48 5.00 -23.10 12.14
C LEU A 48 5.42 -22.19 10.98
N LYS A 49 5.40 -22.67 9.73
CA LYS A 49 5.71 -21.85 8.55
C LYS A 49 4.66 -20.76 8.31
N ALA A 50 3.39 -21.02 8.61
CA ALA A 50 2.32 -20.03 8.48
C ALA A 50 2.31 -18.98 9.61
N ALA A 51 2.96 -19.28 10.75
CA ALA A 51 2.98 -18.42 11.92
C ALA A 51 3.94 -17.24 11.80
N HIS A 52 3.73 -16.25 12.68
CA HIS A 52 4.64 -15.13 12.86
C HIS A 52 5.13 -15.07 14.31
N LEU A 53 6.39 -14.73 14.49
CA LEU A 53 6.89 -14.31 15.80
C LEU A 53 6.38 -12.88 16.03
N LEU A 54 5.62 -12.66 17.10
CA LEU A 54 5.18 -11.35 17.54
C LEU A 54 5.94 -10.97 18.80
N THR A 55 6.46 -9.75 18.83
CA THR A 55 7.14 -9.20 20.00
C THR A 55 6.42 -7.97 20.50
N VAL A 56 6.06 -7.95 21.77
CA VAL A 56 5.56 -6.79 22.51
C VAL A 56 6.72 -6.14 23.25
N VAL A 57 7.04 -4.89 22.92
CA VAL A 57 8.13 -4.10 23.52
C VAL A 57 7.54 -3.06 24.45
N PRO A 58 7.52 -3.30 25.77
CA PRO A 58 6.94 -2.36 26.71
C PRO A 58 7.86 -1.15 26.96
N ILE A 59 7.30 -0.10 27.56
CA ILE A 59 8.01 1.18 27.81
C ILE A 59 9.19 1.06 28.80
N ASP A 60 9.19 0.00 29.61
CA ASP A 60 10.21 -0.35 30.58
C ASP A 60 11.28 -1.32 30.03
N ALA A 61 11.13 -1.80 28.80
CA ALA A 61 12.19 -2.51 28.09
C ALA A 61 13.41 -1.61 27.92
N LYS A 62 14.58 -2.23 27.73
CA LYS A 62 15.86 -1.52 27.51
C LYS A 62 16.40 -1.87 26.14
N ASP A 63 16.78 -0.86 25.39
CA ASP A 63 17.56 -1.01 24.18
C ASP A 63 19.04 -0.74 24.49
N SER A 64 19.92 -1.61 23.98
CA SER A 64 21.37 -1.46 24.05
C SER A 64 21.91 -0.14 23.47
N ASP A 65 21.18 0.49 22.54
CA ASP A 65 21.56 1.79 21.96
C ASP A 65 21.28 2.98 22.89
N ASP A 66 20.45 2.80 23.92
CA ASP A 66 19.97 3.83 24.84
C ASP A 66 20.81 3.94 26.12
N LYS A 67 22.05 3.43 26.11
CA LYS A 67 23.02 3.52 27.23
C LYS A 67 22.47 2.98 28.56
N GLY A 68 21.64 1.93 28.49
CA GLY A 68 21.04 1.28 29.65
C GLY A 68 19.77 1.95 30.19
N LEU A 69 19.26 3.00 29.53
CA LEU A 69 17.96 3.58 29.81
C LEU A 69 16.83 2.66 29.35
N THR A 70 15.66 2.79 29.98
CA THR A 70 14.43 2.21 29.43
C THR A 70 13.95 3.04 28.25
N LEU A 71 13.14 2.47 27.36
CA LEU A 71 12.55 3.17 26.21
C LEU A 71 11.92 4.51 26.61
N GLY A 72 11.08 4.51 27.65
CA GLY A 72 10.43 5.75 28.12
C GLY A 72 11.40 6.82 28.62
N LYS A 73 12.54 6.42 29.22
CA LYS A 73 13.58 7.38 29.65
C LYS A 73 14.43 7.88 28.48
N ALA A 74 14.53 7.09 27.41
CA ALA A 74 15.18 7.48 26.15
C ALA A 74 14.26 8.32 25.24
N GLY A 75 13.00 8.54 25.63
CA GLY A 75 12.02 9.29 24.84
C GLY A 75 11.40 8.48 23.69
N LYS A 76 11.53 7.15 23.72
CA LYS A 76 10.88 6.22 22.78
C LYS A 76 9.51 5.79 23.34
N GLN A 77 8.61 5.38 22.44
CA GLN A 77 7.32 4.78 22.81
C GLN A 77 7.40 3.25 22.84
N ALA A 78 6.42 2.60 23.48
CA ALA A 78 6.23 1.16 23.34
C ALA A 78 5.81 0.80 21.90
N PHE A 79 6.29 -0.33 21.39
CA PHE A 79 6.01 -0.79 20.03
C PHE A 79 5.94 -2.31 19.96
N ASN A 80 5.64 -2.82 18.77
CA ASN A 80 5.61 -4.24 18.50
C ASN A 80 6.47 -4.54 17.27
N LEU A 81 7.04 -5.73 17.22
CA LEU A 81 7.75 -6.26 16.06
C LEU A 81 7.14 -7.58 15.62
N LEU A 82 7.35 -7.92 14.35
CA LEU A 82 7.00 -9.21 13.77
C LEU A 82 8.20 -9.82 13.05
N ALA A 83 8.22 -11.13 12.92
CA ALA A 83 9.08 -11.83 11.96
C ALA A 83 8.36 -13.08 11.42
N PRO A 84 8.46 -13.37 10.11
CA PRO A 84 7.81 -14.54 9.55
C PRO A 84 8.57 -15.79 9.98
N ALA A 85 7.91 -16.72 10.67
CA ALA A 85 8.59 -17.92 11.17
C ALA A 85 9.15 -18.77 10.00
N ALA A 86 8.49 -18.77 8.84
CA ALA A 86 9.00 -19.37 7.61
C ALA A 86 10.42 -18.93 7.22
N ALA A 87 10.85 -17.70 7.54
CA ALA A 87 12.20 -17.26 7.25
C ALA A 87 13.26 -18.03 8.06
N PHE A 88 12.88 -18.70 9.15
CA PHE A 88 13.77 -19.37 10.08
C PHE A 88 13.60 -20.90 10.14
N VAL A 89 12.77 -21.44 9.24
CA VAL A 89 12.60 -22.87 9.04
C VAL A 89 13.36 -23.27 7.77
N ASN A 90 14.35 -24.14 7.89
CA ASN A 90 15.09 -24.68 6.75
C ASN A 90 14.22 -25.64 5.93
N SER A 91 14.64 -25.97 4.71
CA SER A 91 13.92 -26.89 3.82
C SER A 91 13.74 -28.29 4.42
N ASP A 92 14.64 -28.71 5.31
CA ASP A 92 14.57 -29.98 6.05
C ASP A 92 13.73 -29.92 7.33
N GLY A 93 13.11 -28.76 7.61
CA GLY A 93 12.30 -28.51 8.81
C GLY A 93 13.10 -28.12 10.05
N SER A 94 14.44 -28.10 9.99
CA SER A 94 15.27 -27.63 11.11
C SER A 94 15.15 -26.12 11.32
N LEU A 95 15.35 -25.67 12.55
CA LEU A 95 15.23 -24.26 12.92
C LEU A 95 16.60 -23.57 12.91
N LYS A 96 16.63 -22.33 12.43
CA LYS A 96 17.77 -21.42 12.61
C LYS A 96 17.41 -20.32 13.60
N SER A 97 18.42 -19.62 14.12
CA SER A 97 18.19 -18.51 15.05
C SER A 97 17.32 -17.43 14.40
N ALA A 98 16.21 -17.09 15.04
CA ALA A 98 15.25 -16.13 14.53
C ALA A 98 15.58 -14.70 14.95
N VAL A 99 15.87 -13.85 13.97
CA VAL A 99 16.07 -12.42 14.14
C VAL A 99 14.74 -11.71 13.97
N ILE A 100 14.31 -11.01 15.01
CA ILE A 100 13.13 -10.14 14.98
C ILE A 100 13.63 -8.70 14.94
N SER A 101 13.29 -7.96 13.89
CA SER A 101 13.71 -6.57 13.67
C SER A 101 12.60 -5.74 13.03
N PRO A 102 12.73 -4.40 12.99
CA PRO A 102 11.83 -3.55 12.21
C PRO A 102 11.75 -3.94 10.72
N LEU A 103 12.84 -4.48 10.14
CA LEU A 103 12.86 -4.95 8.76
C LEU A 103 12.02 -6.22 8.57
N THR A 104 12.20 -7.24 9.43
CA THR A 104 11.38 -8.47 9.39
C THR A 104 9.91 -8.19 9.74
N THR A 105 9.66 -7.10 10.46
CA THR A 105 8.31 -6.65 10.81
C THR A 105 7.57 -6.18 9.56
N LEU A 106 8.22 -5.37 8.72
CA LEU A 106 7.66 -4.97 7.43
C LEU A 106 7.44 -6.17 6.51
N VAL A 107 8.37 -7.15 6.50
CA VAL A 107 8.21 -8.38 5.70
C VAL A 107 6.98 -9.16 6.17
N SER A 108 6.83 -9.37 7.48
CA SER A 108 5.64 -10.02 8.03
C SER A 108 4.37 -9.29 7.65
N HIS A 109 4.39 -7.97 7.76
CA HIS A 109 3.21 -7.18 7.42
C HIS A 109 2.85 -7.29 5.94
N GLU A 110 3.82 -7.30 5.00
CA GLU A 110 3.56 -7.60 3.59
C GLU A 110 2.89 -8.97 3.38
N MET A 111 3.33 -9.99 4.11
CA MET A 111 2.73 -11.32 4.03
C MET A 111 1.29 -11.31 4.54
N ILE A 112 1.04 -10.73 5.72
CA ILE A 112 -0.27 -10.78 6.37
C ILE A 112 -1.29 -9.86 5.67
N SER A 113 -0.89 -8.63 5.31
CA SER A 113 -1.80 -7.64 4.73
C SER A 113 -1.82 -7.66 3.20
N GLY A 114 -0.82 -8.22 2.52
CA GLY A 114 -0.81 -8.38 1.06
C GLY A 114 -1.06 -9.82 0.60
N GLY A 115 -1.16 -10.77 1.53
CA GLY A 115 -1.23 -12.21 1.22
C GLY A 115 -0.01 -12.69 0.44
N ASN A 116 1.14 -12.05 0.57
CA ASN A 116 2.34 -12.31 -0.24
C ASN A 116 3.17 -13.49 0.29
N THR A 117 3.94 -14.12 -0.60
CA THR A 117 4.96 -15.08 -0.17
C THR A 117 6.08 -14.33 0.57
N LEU A 118 6.93 -15.07 1.29
CA LEU A 118 8.10 -14.50 1.95
C LEU A 118 9.00 -13.77 0.94
N GLU A 119 9.33 -14.41 -0.19
CA GLU A 119 10.22 -13.84 -1.21
C GLU A 119 9.68 -12.55 -1.81
N THR A 120 8.39 -12.52 -2.20
CA THR A 120 7.77 -11.30 -2.74
C THR A 120 7.72 -10.20 -1.70
N SER A 121 7.41 -10.54 -0.45
CA SER A 121 7.39 -9.60 0.68
C SER A 121 8.76 -8.97 0.92
N GLU A 122 9.83 -9.77 0.92
CA GLU A 122 11.19 -9.25 1.05
C GLU A 122 11.57 -8.32 -0.10
N LYS A 123 11.25 -8.71 -1.35
CA LYS A 123 11.47 -7.87 -2.54
C LYS A 123 10.78 -6.51 -2.37
N TYR A 124 9.53 -6.49 -1.93
CA TYR A 124 8.77 -5.26 -1.74
C TYR A 124 9.32 -4.39 -0.62
N VAL A 125 9.77 -4.99 0.49
CA VAL A 125 10.42 -4.25 1.57
C VAL A 125 11.75 -3.66 1.12
N ARG A 126 12.59 -4.41 0.38
CA ARG A 126 13.84 -3.87 -0.21
C ARG A 126 13.55 -2.67 -1.11
N SER A 127 12.59 -2.81 -2.02
CA SER A 127 12.21 -1.73 -2.93
C SER A 127 11.69 -0.49 -2.19
N ARG A 128 10.89 -0.67 -1.14
CA ARG A 128 10.32 0.44 -0.36
C ARG A 128 11.37 1.21 0.42
N LEU A 129 12.38 0.51 0.93
CA LEU A 129 13.44 1.08 1.76
C LEU A 129 14.68 1.51 0.95
N ASP A 130 14.60 1.39 -0.38
CA ASP A 130 15.69 1.65 -1.33
C ASP A 130 16.96 0.83 -0.99
N LEU A 131 16.77 -0.46 -0.75
CA LEU A 131 17.85 -1.40 -0.43
C LEU A 131 18.26 -2.19 -1.67
N ALA A 132 19.54 -2.59 -1.71
CA ALA A 132 20.04 -3.49 -2.75
C ALA A 132 19.26 -4.82 -2.76
N GLY A 133 19.01 -5.37 -3.95
CA GLY A 133 18.12 -6.52 -4.15
C GLY A 133 18.55 -7.81 -3.42
N ASP A 134 19.84 -7.93 -3.07
CA ASP A 134 20.44 -9.03 -2.33
C ASP A 134 20.61 -8.76 -0.82
N THR A 135 20.11 -7.63 -0.33
CA THR A 135 20.21 -7.27 1.09
C THR A 135 19.47 -8.29 1.96
N ASP A 136 20.17 -8.93 2.89
CA ASP A 136 19.55 -9.83 3.87
C ASP A 136 18.75 -9.02 4.90
N LEU A 137 17.42 -9.20 4.91
CA LEU A 137 16.51 -8.50 5.84
C LEU A 137 16.40 -9.19 7.21
N HIS A 138 16.94 -10.41 7.32
CA HIS A 138 16.89 -11.27 8.52
C HIS A 138 18.21 -11.31 9.26
N GLN A 139 19.22 -10.54 8.81
CA GLN A 139 20.51 -10.52 9.45
C GLN A 139 20.49 -9.75 10.77
N ASP A 140 21.37 -10.16 11.68
CA ASP A 140 21.78 -9.33 12.80
C ASP A 140 22.70 -8.21 12.31
N PHE A 141 22.11 -7.09 11.90
CA PHE A 141 22.85 -5.92 11.41
C PHE A 141 23.59 -5.17 12.53
N VAL A 142 23.33 -5.46 13.80
CA VAL A 142 24.10 -4.94 14.93
C VAL A 142 25.39 -5.72 15.09
N ALA A 143 25.32 -7.06 15.07
CA ALA A 143 26.51 -7.92 15.11
C ALA A 143 27.41 -7.73 13.87
N LYS A 144 26.81 -7.50 12.70
CA LYS A 144 27.53 -7.28 11.43
C LYS A 144 27.98 -5.83 11.19
N ASP A 145 27.60 -4.91 12.08
CA ASP A 145 27.93 -3.48 11.98
C ASP A 145 27.52 -2.82 10.64
N VAL A 146 26.31 -3.14 10.16
CA VAL A 146 25.77 -2.58 8.91
C VAL A 146 25.05 -1.26 9.21
N THR A 147 25.82 -0.16 9.23
CA THR A 147 25.37 1.17 9.67
C THR A 147 24.08 1.68 9.01
N ASP A 148 23.93 1.47 7.70
CA ASP A 148 22.74 1.92 6.95
C ASP A 148 21.47 1.19 7.42
N LEU A 149 21.53 -0.14 7.51
CA LEU A 149 20.42 -0.96 8.01
C LEU A 149 20.08 -0.65 9.46
N LYS A 150 21.11 -0.41 10.30
CA LYS A 150 20.90 -0.03 11.69
C LYS A 150 20.14 1.30 11.80
N SER A 151 20.55 2.31 11.03
CA SER A 151 19.89 3.63 11.04
C SER A 151 18.45 3.54 10.54
N LYS A 152 18.20 2.78 9.47
CA LYS A 152 16.85 2.53 8.94
C LYS A 152 15.99 1.77 9.94
N ALA A 153 16.51 0.71 10.58
CA ALA A 153 15.77 -0.03 11.59
C ALA A 153 15.35 0.85 12.77
N GLN A 154 16.27 1.67 13.30
CA GLN A 154 15.99 2.62 14.38
C GLN A 154 14.92 3.64 14.00
N MET A 155 15.00 4.18 12.78
CA MET A 155 13.98 5.10 12.27
C MET A 155 12.60 4.43 12.21
N LEU A 156 12.52 3.20 11.68
CA LEU A 156 11.27 2.45 11.58
C LEU A 156 10.70 2.10 12.96
N ALA A 157 11.54 1.70 13.93
CA ALA A 157 11.12 1.39 15.29
C ALA A 157 10.53 2.60 16.02
N VAL A 158 11.23 3.75 15.96
CA VAL A 158 10.74 5.01 16.53
C VAL A 158 9.41 5.39 15.89
N ALA A 159 9.31 5.32 14.56
CA ALA A 159 8.08 5.66 13.85
C ALA A 159 6.92 4.70 14.18
N MET A 160 7.16 3.40 14.31
CA MET A 160 6.12 2.46 14.76
C MET A 160 5.60 2.85 16.14
N GLY A 161 6.48 3.11 17.09
CA GLY A 161 6.10 3.50 18.45
C GLY A 161 5.33 4.81 18.49
N GLU A 162 5.83 5.85 17.82
CA GLU A 162 5.20 7.18 17.80
C GLU A 162 3.83 7.17 17.10
N VAL A 163 3.70 6.48 15.95
CA VAL A 163 2.41 6.39 15.24
C VAL A 163 1.41 5.56 16.04
N LYS A 164 1.86 4.44 16.62
CA LYS A 164 1.02 3.61 17.51
C LYS A 164 0.50 4.43 18.70
N ALA A 165 1.37 5.21 19.35
CA ALA A 165 0.98 6.07 20.47
C ALA A 165 -0.07 7.13 20.06
N GLN A 166 0.12 7.78 18.90
CA GLN A 166 -0.85 8.75 18.36
C GLN A 166 -2.22 8.11 18.05
N VAL A 167 -2.23 6.87 17.53
CA VAL A 167 -3.47 6.13 17.28
C VAL A 167 -4.21 5.81 18.58
N LEU A 168 -3.50 5.33 19.60
CA LEU A 168 -4.09 5.03 20.91
C LEU A 168 -4.68 6.28 21.58
N GLU A 169 -4.04 7.44 21.40
CA GLU A 169 -4.57 8.73 21.83
C GLU A 169 -5.85 9.10 21.07
N TYR A 170 -5.85 8.96 19.74
CA TYR A 170 -7.01 9.25 18.88
C TYR A 170 -8.23 8.38 19.18
N GLN A 171 -8.03 7.08 19.45
CA GLN A 171 -9.11 6.15 19.77
C GLN A 171 -9.71 6.34 21.17
N GLY A 172 -9.14 7.23 21.99
CA GLY A 172 -9.63 7.51 23.34
C GLY A 172 -9.23 6.46 24.36
N LYS A 173 -7.96 6.02 24.38
CA LYS A 173 -7.32 5.10 25.37
C LYS A 173 -8.05 3.80 25.73
N GLU A 174 -9.23 3.52 25.19
CA GLU A 174 -9.85 2.21 25.22
C GLU A 174 -9.09 1.30 24.25
N GLN A 175 -8.56 0.21 24.81
CA GLN A 175 -7.48 -0.58 24.24
C GLN A 175 -7.88 -1.28 22.93
N ASN A 176 -7.31 -0.84 21.82
CA ASN A 176 -7.12 -1.71 20.66
C ASN A 176 -5.68 -1.61 20.14
N GLU A 177 -4.76 -2.15 20.96
CA GLU A 177 -3.34 -2.27 20.66
C GLU A 177 -3.07 -2.89 19.29
N ARG A 178 -3.95 -3.81 18.84
CA ARG A 178 -3.88 -4.45 17.53
C ARG A 178 -4.18 -3.47 16.39
N ASP A 179 -5.27 -2.70 16.48
CA ASP A 179 -5.56 -1.64 15.50
C ASP A 179 -4.41 -0.63 15.44
N ALA A 180 -3.90 -0.19 16.59
CA ALA A 180 -2.83 0.78 16.66
C ALA A 180 -1.52 0.26 16.06
N PHE A 181 -1.19 -1.01 16.31
CA PHE A 181 -0.03 -1.64 15.71
C PHE A 181 -0.17 -1.76 14.20
N LEU A 182 -1.30 -2.27 13.69
CA LEU A 182 -1.53 -2.41 12.25
C LEU A 182 -1.62 -1.04 11.54
N ALA A 183 -2.13 -0.01 12.20
CA ALA A 183 -2.12 1.36 11.70
C ALA A 183 -0.69 1.89 11.56
N ALA A 184 0.18 1.65 12.54
CA ALA A 184 1.60 2.01 12.46
C ALA A 184 2.34 1.26 11.34
N LEU A 185 2.02 -0.02 11.12
CA LEU A 185 2.58 -0.79 10.02
C LEU A 185 2.06 -0.31 8.65
N THR A 186 0.77 0.02 8.54
CA THR A 186 0.17 0.60 7.34
C THR A 186 0.83 1.95 7.01
N TYR A 187 1.10 2.76 8.03
CA TYR A 187 1.88 3.99 7.87
C TYR A 187 3.25 3.70 7.26
N LEU A 188 4.01 2.75 7.81
CA LEU A 188 5.32 2.42 7.24
C LEU A 188 5.25 1.81 5.84
N GLN A 189 4.20 1.06 5.50
CA GLN A 189 4.02 0.57 4.13
C GLN A 189 3.88 1.69 3.11
N THR A 190 3.25 2.80 3.51
CA THR A 190 2.87 3.89 2.61
C THR A 190 3.80 5.10 2.71
N GLN A 191 4.49 5.29 3.83
CA GLN A 191 5.23 6.52 4.15
C GLN A 191 6.71 6.31 4.45
N ALA A 192 7.26 5.09 4.43
CA ALA A 192 8.67 4.86 4.79
C ALA A 192 9.66 5.70 3.95
N ALA A 193 9.42 5.88 2.64
CA ALA A 193 10.27 6.72 1.80
C ALA A 193 10.14 8.22 2.15
N ASN A 194 8.91 8.69 2.41
CA ASN A 194 8.67 10.08 2.85
C ASN A 194 9.29 10.36 4.21
N LEU A 195 9.22 9.39 5.13
CA LEU A 195 9.85 9.45 6.44
C LEU A 195 11.37 9.50 6.33
N GLN A 196 11.98 8.61 5.54
CA GLN A 196 13.43 8.61 5.29
C GLN A 196 13.89 9.97 4.78
N LYS A 197 13.21 10.50 3.76
CA LYS A 197 13.55 11.79 3.18
C LYS A 197 13.41 12.93 4.20
N ALA A 198 12.29 12.97 4.94
CA ALA A 198 12.06 14.00 5.95
C ALA A 198 13.13 13.94 7.06
N TYR A 199 13.52 12.74 7.47
CA TYR A 199 14.60 12.52 8.43
C TYR A 199 15.95 13.03 7.90
N ASP A 200 16.32 12.70 6.66
CA ASP A 200 17.60 13.12 6.07
C ASP A 200 17.68 14.64 5.88
N ASP A 201 16.58 15.27 5.45
CA ASP A 201 16.45 16.73 5.35
C ASP A 201 16.59 17.37 6.74
N ALA A 202 15.89 16.84 7.75
CA ALA A 202 15.93 17.34 9.12
C ALA A 202 17.33 17.19 9.73
N LYS A 203 17.98 16.03 9.54
CA LYS A 203 19.35 15.76 9.99
C LYS A 203 20.37 16.71 9.37
N THR A 204 20.21 17.03 8.09
CA THR A 204 21.09 17.97 7.37
C THR A 204 20.92 19.40 7.88
N ALA A 205 19.68 19.80 8.19
CA ALA A 205 19.36 21.12 8.72
C ALA A 205 19.62 21.27 10.23
N ASP A 206 19.84 20.17 10.95
CA ASP A 206 19.89 20.16 12.41
C ASP A 206 21.18 20.78 12.96
N THR A 207 21.05 21.99 13.50
CA THR A 207 22.13 22.70 14.21
C THR A 207 22.23 22.34 15.68
N LEU A 208 21.22 21.65 16.24
CA LEU A 208 21.09 21.34 17.66
C LEU A 208 21.63 19.94 18.02
N LYS A 209 22.03 19.14 17.03
CA LYS A 209 22.55 17.77 17.20
C LYS A 209 21.59 16.86 17.97
N LYS A 210 20.31 16.94 17.61
CA LYS A 210 19.24 16.07 18.10
C LYS A 210 19.56 14.60 17.82
N THR A 211 19.03 13.72 18.65
CA THR A 211 19.11 12.28 18.42
C THR A 211 18.21 11.86 17.25
N LEU A 212 18.45 10.68 16.68
CA LEU A 212 17.56 10.11 15.67
C LEU A 212 16.11 10.04 16.17
N VAL A 213 15.92 9.59 17.43
CA VAL A 213 14.60 9.49 18.08
C VAL A 213 13.88 10.85 18.04
N GLN A 214 14.58 11.92 18.42
CA GLN A 214 14.03 13.27 18.43
C GLN A 214 13.68 13.78 17.03
N LEU A 215 14.57 13.59 16.06
CA LEU A 215 14.34 14.04 14.67
C LEU A 215 13.13 13.34 14.05
N VAL A 216 13.02 12.02 14.23
CA VAL A 216 11.89 11.23 13.71
C VAL A 216 10.58 11.66 14.40
N ALA A 217 10.58 11.78 15.72
CA ALA A 217 9.39 12.19 16.47
C ALA A 217 8.92 13.61 16.09
N ASP A 218 9.85 14.53 15.83
CA ASP A 218 9.54 15.89 15.39
C ASP A 218 8.93 15.90 13.98
N GLU A 219 9.50 15.15 13.03
CA GLU A 219 8.97 15.10 11.66
C GLU A 219 7.59 14.43 11.56
N LEU A 220 7.29 13.46 12.42
CA LEU A 220 5.96 12.86 12.52
C LEU A 220 4.91 13.85 13.06
N LYS A 221 5.32 14.84 13.85
CA LYS A 221 4.41 15.83 14.49
C LYS A 221 4.32 17.14 13.72
N LYS A 222 5.19 17.35 12.72
CA LYS A 222 5.27 18.59 11.96
C LYS A 222 3.99 18.85 11.18
N GLU A 223 3.37 20.00 11.45
CA GLU A 223 2.19 20.44 10.71
C GLU A 223 2.50 20.55 9.22
N ASN A 224 1.64 19.93 8.40
CA ASN A 224 1.80 19.81 6.94
C ASN A 224 3.13 19.13 6.51
N GLY A 225 3.78 18.37 7.39
CA GLY A 225 4.96 17.58 7.05
C GLY A 225 4.61 16.40 6.14
N SER A 226 5.46 16.10 5.15
CA SER A 226 5.24 14.98 4.22
C SER A 226 5.25 13.60 4.88
N ALA A 227 5.81 13.49 6.08
CA ALA A 227 5.82 12.28 6.89
C ALA A 227 4.72 12.24 7.96
N LYS A 228 3.89 13.28 8.10
CA LYS A 228 2.85 13.34 9.14
C LYS A 228 1.81 12.22 8.93
N PRO A 229 1.53 11.38 9.95
CA PRO A 229 0.57 10.29 9.81
C PRO A 229 -0.88 10.82 9.77
N ALA A 230 -1.66 10.34 8.80
CA ALA A 230 -3.10 10.58 8.73
C ALA A 230 -3.85 9.62 9.66
N ILE A 231 -3.81 9.88 10.97
CA ILE A 231 -4.24 8.93 12.02
C ILE A 231 -5.64 8.34 11.81
N ALA A 232 -6.64 9.15 11.47
CA ALA A 232 -8.00 8.66 11.23
C ALA A 232 -8.07 7.65 10.07
N ASN A 233 -7.35 7.92 8.97
CA ASN A 233 -7.28 7.02 7.81
C ASN A 233 -6.54 5.73 8.15
N LEU A 234 -5.44 5.82 8.90
CA LEU A 234 -4.69 4.64 9.34
C LEU A 234 -5.52 3.74 10.25
N VAL A 235 -6.33 4.32 11.15
CA VAL A 235 -7.27 3.56 11.98
C VAL A 235 -8.34 2.88 11.14
N ALA A 236 -8.93 3.59 10.19
CA ALA A 236 -9.94 3.01 9.30
C ALA A 236 -9.36 1.82 8.51
N GLU A 237 -8.16 1.97 7.95
CA GLU A 237 -7.49 0.91 7.19
C GLU A 237 -7.11 -0.29 8.06
N ALA A 238 -6.54 -0.06 9.25
CA ALA A 238 -6.24 -1.12 10.21
C ALA A 238 -7.48 -1.92 10.59
N LYS A 239 -8.63 -1.24 10.78
CA LYS A 239 -9.89 -1.91 11.11
C LYS A 239 -10.44 -2.78 9.99
N LYS A 240 -10.17 -2.47 8.72
CA LYS A 240 -10.53 -3.38 7.61
C LYS A 240 -9.86 -4.74 7.79
N MET A 241 -8.68 -4.78 8.39
CA MET A 241 -7.94 -6.02 8.66
C MET A 241 -8.39 -6.70 9.96
N THR A 242 -8.56 -5.96 11.07
CA THR A 242 -8.89 -6.54 12.38
C THR A 242 -10.34 -6.98 12.52
N SER A 243 -11.26 -6.34 11.78
CA SER A 243 -12.69 -6.66 11.80
C SER A 243 -13.12 -7.67 10.72
N SER A 244 -12.17 -8.20 9.96
CA SER A 244 -12.40 -9.15 8.87
C SER A 244 -11.56 -10.41 9.02
N THR A 245 -11.91 -11.42 8.23
CA THR A 245 -11.15 -12.67 8.09
C THR A 245 -10.65 -12.80 6.67
N ALA A 246 -9.42 -13.29 6.47
CA ALA A 246 -8.93 -13.57 5.12
C ALA A 246 -9.84 -14.61 4.45
N ALA A 247 -10.20 -14.39 3.19
CA ALA A 247 -10.93 -15.39 2.41
C ALA A 247 -10.03 -16.62 2.22
N ALA A 248 -10.57 -17.80 2.47
CA ALA A 248 -9.84 -19.06 2.26
C ALA A 248 -9.50 -19.28 0.76
N SER A 249 -10.33 -18.73 -0.14
CA SER A 249 -10.10 -18.77 -1.57
C SER A 249 -10.76 -17.58 -2.26
N VAL A 250 -9.96 -16.72 -2.88
CA VAL A 250 -10.47 -15.64 -3.77
C VAL A 250 -11.18 -16.22 -4.99
N VAL A 251 -10.77 -17.40 -5.47
CA VAL A 251 -11.47 -18.08 -6.58
C VAL A 251 -12.92 -18.37 -6.19
N ALA A 252 -13.19 -18.83 -4.98
CA ALA A 252 -14.56 -19.05 -4.52
C ALA A 252 -15.38 -17.74 -4.50
N VAL A 253 -14.76 -16.62 -4.11
CA VAL A 253 -15.41 -15.29 -4.13
C VAL A 253 -15.72 -14.86 -5.58
N LEU A 254 -14.77 -15.03 -6.51
CA LEU A 254 -14.95 -14.73 -7.93
C LEU A 254 -16.08 -15.58 -8.55
N GLU A 255 -16.13 -16.87 -8.22
CA GLU A 255 -17.12 -17.80 -8.78
C GLU A 255 -18.52 -17.61 -8.19
N GLN A 256 -18.62 -17.26 -6.92
CA GLN A 256 -19.87 -16.83 -6.30
C GLN A 256 -20.41 -15.54 -6.94
N GLY A 257 -19.50 -14.66 -7.38
CA GLY A 257 -19.80 -13.36 -7.93
C GLY A 257 -20.00 -12.30 -6.85
N PHE A 258 -19.62 -11.08 -7.19
CA PHE A 258 -19.68 -9.93 -6.29
C PHE A 258 -20.06 -8.66 -7.04
N TYR A 259 -20.43 -7.65 -6.26
CA TYR A 259 -21.02 -6.42 -6.75
C TYR A 259 -20.37 -5.19 -6.13
N THR A 260 -20.40 -4.07 -6.84
CA THR A 260 -20.16 -2.73 -6.30
C THR A 260 -21.38 -1.86 -6.53
N ALA A 261 -21.47 -0.73 -5.83
CA ALA A 261 -22.48 0.28 -6.04
C ALA A 261 -21.81 1.66 -6.05
N GLU A 262 -22.29 2.55 -6.91
CA GLU A 262 -21.83 3.94 -6.99
C GLU A 262 -23.04 4.87 -6.93
N ALA A 263 -22.87 5.98 -6.20
CA ALA A 263 -23.84 7.04 -6.08
C ALA A 263 -25.25 6.60 -5.63
N VAL A 264 -25.40 5.50 -4.87
CA VAL A 264 -26.71 4.90 -4.57
C VAL A 264 -27.60 5.79 -3.70
N PHE A 265 -27.01 6.56 -2.79
CA PHE A 265 -27.71 7.36 -1.78
C PHE A 265 -27.81 8.84 -2.15
N GLU A 266 -27.04 9.27 -3.15
CA GLU A 266 -26.90 10.64 -3.58
C GLU A 266 -28.14 11.10 -4.36
N ASP A 267 -28.46 12.40 -4.30
CA ASP A 267 -29.46 12.99 -5.18
C ASP A 267 -28.79 13.45 -6.49
N CYS A 268 -28.77 12.56 -7.48
CA CYS A 268 -28.24 12.88 -8.81
C CYS A 268 -29.15 13.81 -9.64
N SER A 269 -30.31 14.24 -9.13
CA SER A 269 -31.14 15.25 -9.82
C SER A 269 -30.62 16.69 -9.63
N GLN A 270 -29.83 16.91 -8.57
CA GLN A 270 -29.25 18.22 -8.21
C GLN A 270 -27.73 18.29 -8.42
N ALA A 271 -27.07 17.14 -8.62
CA ALA A 271 -25.63 17.03 -8.70
C ALA A 271 -25.07 17.25 -10.12
N SER A 272 -23.78 17.57 -10.18
CA SER A 272 -23.00 17.82 -11.41
C SER A 272 -23.18 16.74 -12.50
N TYR A 273 -22.75 17.04 -13.73
CA TYR A 273 -22.74 16.16 -14.92
C TYR A 273 -22.19 14.73 -14.70
N TYR A 274 -21.56 14.43 -13.57
CA TYR A 274 -20.92 13.15 -13.25
C TYR A 274 -21.68 12.24 -12.26
N CYS A 275 -22.77 12.68 -11.63
CA CYS A 275 -23.52 11.82 -10.70
C CYS A 275 -24.47 10.90 -11.47
N VAL A 276 -24.16 9.61 -11.52
CA VAL A 276 -25.02 8.58 -12.12
C VAL A 276 -25.06 7.39 -11.16
N HIS A 277 -26.27 6.91 -10.83
CA HIS A 277 -26.42 5.70 -10.04
C HIS A 277 -25.94 4.49 -10.84
N ARG A 278 -24.99 3.73 -10.28
CA ARG A 278 -24.45 2.53 -10.92
C ARG A 278 -24.35 1.36 -9.97
N TYR A 279 -24.36 0.16 -10.53
CA TYR A 279 -23.76 -1.00 -9.88
C TYR A 279 -22.93 -1.77 -10.91
N SER A 280 -21.87 -2.41 -10.44
CA SER A 280 -21.08 -3.33 -11.27
C SER A 280 -21.25 -4.75 -10.75
N GLN A 281 -21.11 -5.72 -11.65
CA GLN A 281 -21.13 -7.14 -11.32
C GLN A 281 -19.95 -7.85 -11.98
N VAL A 282 -19.27 -8.68 -11.20
CA VAL A 282 -18.21 -9.55 -11.68
C VAL A 282 -18.50 -10.98 -11.25
N GLN A 283 -18.36 -11.93 -12.20
CA GLN A 283 -18.47 -13.36 -11.91
C GLN A 283 -17.51 -14.18 -12.78
N GLY A 284 -16.80 -15.09 -12.13
CA GLY A 284 -15.91 -16.06 -12.74
C GLY A 284 -16.52 -17.45 -12.86
N SER A 285 -15.96 -18.27 -13.74
CA SER A 285 -16.13 -19.73 -13.74
C SER A 285 -15.02 -20.39 -14.55
N GLY A 286 -14.44 -21.47 -14.03
CA GLY A 286 -13.46 -22.27 -14.76
C GLY A 286 -12.15 -21.53 -15.07
N GLY A 287 -11.71 -20.64 -14.18
CA GLY A 287 -10.48 -19.86 -14.34
C GLY A 287 -10.62 -18.64 -15.27
N LYS A 288 -11.85 -18.22 -15.58
CA LYS A 288 -12.15 -17.09 -16.46
C LYS A 288 -13.21 -16.19 -15.87
N ILE A 289 -13.05 -14.87 -16.02
CA ILE A 289 -14.13 -13.92 -15.74
C ILE A 289 -15.07 -13.94 -16.95
N ASN A 290 -16.23 -14.55 -16.77
CA ASN A 290 -17.21 -14.73 -17.84
C ASN A 290 -18.31 -13.67 -17.80
N LEU A 291 -18.36 -12.87 -16.73
CA LEU A 291 -19.25 -11.73 -16.60
C LEU A 291 -18.52 -10.60 -15.91
N SER A 292 -18.39 -9.46 -16.59
CA SER A 292 -18.01 -8.18 -16.02
C SER A 292 -18.88 -7.10 -16.64
N ARG A 293 -19.79 -6.51 -15.85
CA ARG A 293 -20.84 -5.61 -16.37
C ARG A 293 -21.03 -4.42 -15.46
N ASP A 294 -21.12 -3.25 -16.07
CA ASP A 294 -21.51 -2.01 -15.42
C ASP A 294 -22.93 -1.64 -15.86
N TYR A 295 -23.79 -1.34 -14.89
CA TYR A 295 -25.16 -0.94 -15.13
C TYR A 295 -25.38 0.46 -14.60
N LYS A 296 -26.00 1.31 -15.41
CA LYS A 296 -26.45 2.64 -14.99
C LYS A 296 -27.97 2.66 -14.87
N LEU A 297 -28.47 3.42 -13.91
CA LEU A 297 -29.92 3.59 -13.76
C LEU A 297 -30.42 4.62 -14.78
N VAL A 298 -31.41 4.23 -15.60
CA VAL A 298 -32.11 5.13 -16.53
C VAL A 298 -33.59 5.07 -16.23
N GLY A 299 -34.13 6.19 -15.74
CA GLY A 299 -35.48 6.22 -15.17
C GLY A 299 -35.53 5.32 -13.93
N SER A 300 -36.35 4.27 -13.99
CA SER A 300 -36.51 3.28 -12.92
C SER A 300 -35.92 1.91 -13.26
N SER A 301 -35.07 1.80 -14.29
CA SER A 301 -34.55 0.52 -14.77
C SER A 301 -33.04 0.57 -15.00
N TRP A 302 -32.39 -0.54 -14.67
CA TRP A 302 -30.97 -0.73 -14.95
C TRP A 302 -30.75 -0.96 -16.44
N GLN A 303 -29.81 -0.24 -17.02
CA GLN A 303 -29.38 -0.41 -18.39
C GLN A 303 -27.88 -0.70 -18.42
N LEU A 304 -27.48 -1.61 -19.31
CA LEU A 304 -26.08 -1.91 -19.55
C LEU A 304 -25.35 -0.66 -20.03
N GLU A 305 -24.25 -0.30 -19.37
CA GLU A 305 -23.42 0.81 -19.80
C GLU A 305 -22.52 0.36 -20.96
N SER A 306 -22.61 1.07 -22.09
CA SER A 306 -21.79 0.80 -23.26
C SER A 306 -20.34 1.19 -22.97
N ASN A 307 -19.41 0.25 -23.18
CA ASN A 307 -17.98 0.46 -23.05
C ASN A 307 -17.54 1.74 -23.80
N THR A 308 -16.88 2.66 -23.10
CA THR A 308 -16.23 3.82 -23.72
C THR A 308 -14.83 3.43 -24.20
N SER A 309 -14.35 4.09 -25.25
CA SER A 309 -12.98 3.92 -25.71
C SER A 309 -12.00 4.50 -24.68
N SER A 310 -11.13 3.66 -24.14
CA SER A 310 -10.07 4.11 -23.22
C SER A 310 -8.99 4.89 -23.97
N THR A 311 -8.59 6.05 -23.44
CA THR A 311 -7.41 6.80 -23.91
C THR A 311 -6.13 6.40 -23.17
N THR A 312 -6.24 5.44 -22.25
CA THR A 312 -5.14 4.93 -21.44
C THR A 312 -4.42 3.80 -22.17
N TRP A 313 -3.10 3.85 -22.15
CA TRP A 313 -2.22 2.82 -22.69
C TRP A 313 -1.25 2.38 -21.61
N VAL A 314 -1.00 1.08 -21.56
CA VAL A 314 -0.13 0.44 -20.58
C VAL A 314 1.06 -0.17 -21.29
N LEU A 315 2.26 -0.02 -20.73
CA LEU A 315 3.45 -0.66 -21.26
C LEU A 315 3.53 -2.09 -20.72
N VAL A 316 3.36 -3.06 -21.62
CA VAL A 316 3.43 -4.49 -21.26
C VAL A 316 4.74 -5.06 -21.78
N ASP A 317 5.51 -5.69 -20.89
CA ASP A 317 6.78 -6.30 -21.29
C ASP A 317 6.57 -7.41 -22.33
N GLY A 318 7.44 -7.46 -23.34
CA GLY A 318 7.31 -8.26 -24.55
C GLY A 318 6.27 -7.77 -25.58
N LYS A 319 5.42 -6.78 -25.26
CA LYS A 319 4.36 -6.29 -26.16
C LYS A 319 4.44 -4.80 -26.51
N GLY A 320 5.17 -3.99 -25.74
CA GLY A 320 5.17 -2.54 -25.91
C GLY A 320 3.88 -1.89 -25.38
N TRP A 321 3.50 -0.74 -25.93
CA TRP A 321 2.28 -0.03 -25.54
C TRP A 321 1.04 -0.78 -26.04
N VAL A 322 0.19 -1.21 -25.10
CA VAL A 322 -1.10 -1.85 -25.38
C VAL A 322 -2.21 -0.97 -24.80
N GLN A 323 -3.32 -0.82 -25.53
CA GLN A 323 -4.45 -0.02 -25.05
C GLN A 323 -5.13 -0.71 -23.87
N ASP A 324 -5.38 0.04 -22.79
CA ASP A 324 -6.06 -0.47 -21.60
C ASP A 324 -7.58 -0.39 -21.80
N SER A 325 -8.11 -1.30 -22.62
CA SER A 325 -9.54 -1.37 -22.96
C SER A 325 -10.26 -2.41 -22.11
N ASN A 326 -11.57 -2.24 -21.93
CA ASN A 326 -12.43 -3.23 -21.29
C ASN A 326 -12.27 -4.59 -21.98
N CYS A 327 -11.97 -5.61 -21.19
CA CYS A 327 -11.76 -6.95 -21.71
C CYS A 327 -13.10 -7.63 -22.03
N PRO A 328 -13.23 -8.28 -23.21
CA PRO A 328 -14.40 -9.10 -23.49
C PRO A 328 -14.54 -10.25 -22.47
N ASP A 329 -15.76 -10.70 -22.23
CA ASP A 329 -16.01 -11.84 -21.36
C ASP A 329 -15.22 -13.08 -21.80
N GLY A 330 -14.74 -13.83 -20.82
CA GLY A 330 -13.95 -15.04 -21.03
C GLY A 330 -12.51 -14.79 -21.48
N THR A 331 -12.08 -13.53 -21.64
CA THR A 331 -10.70 -13.19 -22.02
C THR A 331 -9.82 -12.86 -20.81
N VAL A 332 -10.40 -12.43 -19.70
CA VAL A 332 -9.69 -12.28 -18.43
C VAL A 332 -9.63 -13.63 -17.75
N THR A 333 -8.44 -14.07 -17.39
CA THR A 333 -8.21 -15.37 -16.72
C THR A 333 -7.75 -15.16 -15.29
N TYR A 334 -8.02 -16.10 -14.40
CA TYR A 334 -7.49 -16.10 -13.05
C TYR A 334 -6.95 -17.48 -12.66
N VAL A 335 -5.90 -17.50 -11.86
CA VAL A 335 -5.26 -18.72 -11.35
C VAL A 335 -5.01 -18.55 -9.85
N ALA A 336 -5.49 -19.50 -9.05
CA ALA A 336 -5.24 -19.50 -7.60
C ALA A 336 -3.73 -19.59 -7.30
N ASP A 337 -3.31 -18.90 -6.24
CA ASP A 337 -1.96 -19.04 -5.69
C ASP A 337 -1.97 -19.85 -4.39
N SER A 338 -0.78 -20.08 -3.83
CA SER A 338 -0.60 -20.86 -2.60
C SER A 338 -1.01 -20.11 -1.33
N THR A 339 -1.42 -18.84 -1.41
CA THR A 339 -1.75 -18.01 -0.25
C THR A 339 -3.26 -17.79 -0.09
N GLY A 340 -4.08 -18.46 -0.92
CA GLY A 340 -5.54 -18.29 -0.97
C GLY A 340 -5.97 -17.12 -1.88
N GLY A 341 -5.02 -16.38 -2.44
CA GLY A 341 -5.25 -15.37 -3.46
C GLY A 341 -5.37 -15.96 -4.86
N ALA A 342 -5.40 -15.07 -5.85
CA ALA A 342 -5.32 -15.44 -7.26
C ALA A 342 -4.54 -14.40 -8.06
N THR A 343 -3.86 -14.82 -9.11
CA THR A 343 -3.35 -13.91 -10.14
C THR A 343 -4.39 -13.79 -11.24
N ILE A 344 -4.90 -12.59 -11.45
CA ILE A 344 -5.74 -12.22 -12.60
C ILE A 344 -4.83 -11.74 -13.73
N LYS A 345 -5.14 -12.18 -14.95
CA LYS A 345 -4.50 -11.72 -16.17
C LYS A 345 -5.55 -11.11 -17.10
N SER A 346 -5.42 -9.83 -17.36
CA SER A 346 -6.26 -9.08 -18.28
C SER A 346 -5.90 -9.39 -19.74
N CYS A 347 -6.84 -9.12 -20.64
CA CYS A 347 -6.71 -9.36 -22.08
C CYS A 347 -5.53 -8.59 -22.73
N ASN A 348 -5.18 -7.41 -22.21
CA ASN A 348 -4.00 -6.65 -22.62
C ASN A 348 -2.68 -7.34 -22.18
N GLY A 349 -2.74 -8.25 -21.22
CA GLY A 349 -1.61 -9.01 -20.69
C GLY A 349 -1.11 -8.53 -19.33
N LEU A 350 -1.69 -7.47 -18.76
CA LEU A 350 -1.39 -7.07 -17.39
C LEU A 350 -1.82 -8.15 -16.41
N THR A 351 -1.03 -8.30 -15.36
CA THR A 351 -1.30 -9.24 -14.28
C THR A 351 -1.41 -8.52 -12.94
N GLU A 352 -2.39 -8.92 -12.16
CA GLU A 352 -2.64 -8.42 -10.82
C GLU A 352 -2.87 -9.59 -9.88
N LYS A 353 -2.34 -9.47 -8.68
CA LYS A 353 -2.71 -10.34 -7.58
C LYS A 353 -3.97 -9.80 -6.92
N VAL A 354 -4.88 -10.71 -6.60
CA VAL A 354 -6.12 -10.40 -5.90
C VAL A 354 -6.18 -11.21 -4.61
N THR A 355 -6.41 -10.49 -3.52
CA THR A 355 -6.72 -11.06 -2.20
C THR A 355 -8.05 -10.51 -1.73
N ALA A 356 -8.76 -11.26 -0.89
CA ALA A 356 -10.03 -10.81 -0.32
C ALA A 356 -10.07 -11.08 1.18
N ARG A 357 -10.73 -10.18 1.91
CA ARG A 357 -11.13 -10.39 3.30
C ARG A 357 -12.63 -10.26 3.41
N MET A 358 -13.23 -11.07 4.28
CA MET A 358 -14.67 -11.18 4.43
C MET A 358 -15.11 -10.67 5.80
N VAL A 359 -16.23 -9.96 5.82
CA VAL A 359 -16.92 -9.55 7.04
C VAL A 359 -18.35 -10.09 6.95
N ASP A 360 -18.76 -10.87 7.96
CA ASP A 360 -20.19 -11.13 8.17
C ASP A 360 -20.85 -9.79 8.52
N ALA A 361 -21.68 -9.31 7.61
CA ALA A 361 -22.34 -8.03 7.71
C ALA A 361 -23.71 -8.13 8.38
N SER A 362 -24.21 -9.34 8.64
CA SER A 362 -25.53 -9.57 9.22
C SER A 362 -25.75 -8.78 10.50
N GLY A 363 -26.80 -7.95 10.54
CA GLY A 363 -27.15 -7.12 11.69
C GLY A 363 -26.23 -5.93 11.96
N LYS A 364 -25.18 -5.72 11.15
CA LYS A 364 -24.28 -4.55 11.26
C LYS A 364 -24.80 -3.40 10.42
N THR A 365 -24.54 -2.18 10.87
CA THR A 365 -24.83 -0.96 10.11
C THR A 365 -23.73 -0.65 9.09
N LEU A 366 -24.02 0.16 8.07
CA LEU A 366 -22.99 0.63 7.12
C LEU A 366 -21.80 1.29 7.82
N LYS A 367 -22.05 2.14 8.84
CA LYS A 367 -20.98 2.75 9.64
C LYS A 367 -20.16 1.73 10.43
N ALA A 368 -20.81 0.71 11.01
CA ALA A 368 -20.10 -0.36 11.73
C ALA A 368 -19.23 -1.21 10.79
N LEU A 369 -19.55 -1.23 9.50
CA LEU A 369 -18.79 -1.89 8.44
C LEU A 369 -17.71 -1.00 7.82
N LEU A 370 -17.46 0.19 8.37
CA LEU A 370 -16.50 1.17 7.83
C LEU A 370 -16.84 1.63 6.41
N LEU A 371 -18.13 1.62 6.08
CA LEU A 371 -18.65 2.24 4.87
C LEU A 371 -19.12 3.65 5.24
N TYR A 372 -18.81 4.62 4.39
CA TYR A 372 -19.08 6.04 4.63
C TYR A 372 -20.13 6.54 3.63
N PRO A 373 -21.41 6.16 3.77
CA PRO A 373 -22.47 6.71 2.94
C PRO A 373 -22.71 8.20 3.29
N PRO A 374 -23.46 8.93 2.45
CA PRO A 374 -23.96 10.26 2.81
C PRO A 374 -24.72 10.29 4.14
N GLU A 375 -24.78 11.47 4.76
CA GLU A 375 -25.45 11.69 6.05
C GLU A 375 -26.90 11.19 6.04
N GLY A 376 -27.28 10.44 7.08
CA GLY A 376 -28.61 9.85 7.25
C GLY A 376 -28.69 8.37 6.88
N HIS A 377 -27.68 7.82 6.20
CA HIS A 377 -27.64 6.42 5.79
C HIS A 377 -26.68 5.54 6.60
N GLU A 378 -25.94 6.11 7.55
CA GLU A 378 -24.96 5.40 8.38
C GLU A 378 -25.58 4.27 9.21
N GLY A 379 -26.87 4.41 9.57
CA GLY A 379 -27.65 3.47 10.37
C GLY A 379 -28.33 2.34 9.59
N VAL A 380 -28.19 2.30 8.26
CA VAL A 380 -28.78 1.22 7.44
C VAL A 380 -28.18 -0.11 7.88
N THR A 381 -29.03 -1.03 8.32
CA THR A 381 -28.64 -2.33 8.89
C THR A 381 -28.75 -3.43 7.83
N MET A 382 -27.72 -4.25 7.71
CA MET A 382 -27.67 -5.31 6.71
C MET A 382 -28.44 -6.56 7.15
N PRO A 383 -29.22 -7.20 6.26
CA PRO A 383 -29.97 -8.40 6.57
C PRO A 383 -29.07 -9.63 6.74
N SER A 384 -29.63 -10.71 7.28
CA SER A 384 -28.93 -12.00 7.43
C SER A 384 -28.43 -12.52 6.08
N GLY A 385 -27.20 -13.07 6.08
CA GLY A 385 -26.54 -13.57 4.88
C GLY A 385 -25.86 -12.47 4.05
N SER A 386 -25.80 -11.23 4.55
CA SER A 386 -25.01 -10.16 3.95
C SER A 386 -23.52 -10.39 4.21
N VAL A 387 -22.71 -10.26 3.17
CA VAL A 387 -21.24 -10.36 3.26
C VAL A 387 -20.61 -9.17 2.55
N LEU A 388 -19.73 -8.49 3.27
CA LEU A 388 -18.83 -7.46 2.75
C LEU A 388 -17.48 -8.11 2.44
N TYR A 389 -16.98 -7.87 1.24
CA TYR A 389 -15.66 -8.24 0.77
C TYR A 389 -14.79 -7.00 0.69
N TRP A 390 -13.68 -6.99 1.42
CA TRP A 390 -12.57 -6.07 1.16
C TRP A 390 -11.64 -6.76 0.16
N ILE A 391 -11.67 -6.33 -1.10
CA ILE A 391 -10.83 -6.91 -2.14
C ILE A 391 -9.64 -5.98 -2.39
N ASP A 392 -8.45 -6.56 -2.32
CA ASP A 392 -7.18 -5.91 -2.64
C ASP A 392 -6.71 -6.34 -4.01
N LEU A 393 -6.31 -5.35 -4.82
CA LEU A 393 -5.68 -5.56 -6.12
C LEU A 393 -4.25 -5.04 -6.02
N ALA A 394 -3.28 -5.95 -6.08
CA ALA A 394 -1.86 -5.62 -6.05
C ALA A 394 -1.23 -5.89 -7.41
N ARG A 395 -0.43 -4.95 -7.90
CA ARG A 395 0.33 -5.17 -9.14
C ARG A 395 1.39 -6.24 -8.89
N THR A 396 1.55 -7.17 -9.83
CA THR A 396 2.63 -8.18 -9.75
C THR A 396 3.94 -7.68 -10.36
N GLN A 397 3.89 -6.52 -11.01
CA GLN A 397 4.98 -5.88 -11.72
C GLN A 397 4.78 -4.37 -11.71
N ASP A 398 5.83 -3.64 -12.05
CA ASP A 398 5.74 -2.21 -12.27
C ASP A 398 4.78 -1.92 -13.43
N GLU A 399 3.97 -0.89 -13.27
CA GLU A 399 3.00 -0.44 -14.24
C GLU A 399 3.36 0.95 -14.75
N TYR A 400 3.34 1.10 -16.07
CA TYR A 400 3.62 2.33 -16.78
C TYR A 400 2.40 2.66 -17.62
N GLN A 401 1.73 3.78 -17.32
CA GLN A 401 0.53 4.22 -18.04
C GLN A 401 0.77 5.56 -18.73
N ILE A 402 0.31 5.72 -19.96
CA ILE A 402 0.24 7.01 -20.65
C ILE A 402 -1.17 7.30 -21.13
N TYR A 403 -1.50 8.59 -21.28
CA TYR A 403 -2.79 9.05 -21.77
C TYR A 403 -2.62 9.68 -23.15
N THR A 404 -3.21 9.09 -24.19
CA THR A 404 -3.02 9.59 -25.56
C THR A 404 -3.69 10.94 -25.83
N GLY A 405 -4.62 11.37 -24.95
CA GLY A 405 -5.15 12.73 -24.93
C GLY A 405 -4.20 13.78 -24.36
N SER A 406 -3.07 13.36 -23.77
CA SER A 406 -2.15 14.21 -23.02
C SER A 406 -0.76 14.24 -23.68
N LYS A 407 -0.75 14.46 -25.00
CA LYS A 407 0.49 14.66 -25.75
C LYS A 407 1.21 15.91 -25.25
N VAL A 408 2.51 15.81 -24.97
CA VAL A 408 3.29 16.93 -24.42
C VAL A 408 3.66 17.91 -25.51
N MET A 409 3.13 19.13 -25.40
CA MET A 409 3.29 20.18 -26.41
C MET A 409 4.49 21.08 -26.08
N LYS A 410 5.21 21.54 -27.12
CA LYS A 410 6.35 22.46 -26.95
C LYS A 410 5.87 23.86 -26.54
N PRO A 411 6.48 24.49 -25.52
CA PRO A 411 6.02 25.78 -24.99
C PRO A 411 6.20 26.96 -25.96
N GLN A 412 7.08 26.83 -26.96
CA GLN A 412 7.43 27.91 -27.90
C GLN A 412 6.31 28.22 -28.91
N ASN A 413 5.44 27.24 -29.21
CA ASN A 413 4.41 27.41 -30.22
C ASN A 413 3.12 26.61 -29.99
N TYR A 414 3.05 25.69 -29.01
CA TYR A 414 1.90 24.81 -28.71
C TYR A 414 1.27 24.10 -29.93
N THR A 415 1.91 24.12 -31.08
CA THR A 415 1.47 23.53 -32.36
C THR A 415 2.30 22.30 -32.72
N SER A 416 3.39 22.06 -32.00
CA SER A 416 4.25 20.89 -32.16
C SER A 416 4.45 20.19 -30.82
N ALA A 417 4.46 18.87 -30.85
CA ALA A 417 4.71 18.03 -29.68
C ALA A 417 6.19 17.63 -29.58
N PHE A 418 6.64 17.27 -28.37
CA PHE A 418 7.95 16.65 -28.20
C PHE A 418 7.97 15.25 -28.81
N SER A 419 9.09 14.91 -29.46
CA SER A 419 9.31 13.60 -30.08
C SER A 419 10.35 12.74 -29.37
N SER A 420 11.07 13.30 -28.39
CA SER A 420 12.02 12.57 -27.54
C SER A 420 12.05 13.13 -26.12
N LEU A 421 12.41 12.27 -25.17
CA LEU A 421 12.62 12.68 -23.77
C LEU A 421 13.82 13.63 -23.63
N ASP A 422 14.84 13.51 -24.49
CA ASP A 422 16.01 14.40 -24.47
C ASP A 422 15.64 15.85 -24.78
N ASP A 423 14.84 16.09 -25.83
CA ASP A 423 14.38 17.43 -26.19
C ASP A 423 13.44 18.02 -25.13
N TYR A 424 12.60 17.15 -24.54
CA TYR A 424 11.73 17.51 -23.43
C TYR A 424 12.52 17.97 -22.19
N ILE A 425 13.47 17.15 -21.71
CA ILE A 425 14.34 17.48 -20.57
C ILE A 425 15.12 18.78 -20.85
N ALA A 426 15.75 18.88 -22.02
CA ALA A 426 16.55 20.05 -22.38
C ALA A 426 15.71 21.34 -22.44
N THR A 427 14.43 21.25 -22.79
CA THR A 427 13.52 22.40 -22.86
C THR A 427 13.06 22.89 -21.49
N TYR A 428 12.85 21.97 -20.55
CA TYR A 428 12.41 22.24 -19.17
C TYR A 428 13.56 22.20 -18.14
N SER A 429 14.81 22.37 -18.60
CA SER A 429 15.98 22.49 -17.73
C SER A 429 16.05 23.85 -17.04
N THR A 430 16.68 23.91 -15.86
CA THR A 430 16.80 25.14 -15.04
C THR A 430 17.41 26.33 -15.78
N THR A 431 18.27 26.11 -16.77
CA THR A 431 18.87 27.19 -17.60
C THR A 431 17.83 27.97 -18.40
N LYS A 432 16.75 27.32 -18.83
CA LYS A 432 15.73 27.92 -19.73
C LYS A 432 14.54 28.50 -19.00
N LYS A 433 14.47 28.37 -17.66
CA LYS A 433 13.39 28.87 -16.79
C LYS A 433 11.96 28.41 -17.15
N ASN A 434 11.82 27.43 -18.04
CA ASN A 434 10.53 26.82 -18.36
C ASN A 434 10.20 25.80 -17.27
N LYS A 435 9.00 25.92 -16.67
CA LYS A 435 8.47 24.95 -15.71
C LYS A 435 7.44 24.11 -16.42
N ASP A 436 7.44 22.81 -16.18
CA ASP A 436 6.33 21.96 -16.59
C ASP A 436 5.40 21.67 -15.42
N ASN A 437 4.15 21.34 -15.73
CA ASN A 437 3.16 20.91 -14.77
C ASN A 437 2.47 19.65 -15.28
N TRP A 438 2.53 18.59 -14.49
CA TRP A 438 1.68 17.44 -14.66
C TRP A 438 1.16 16.99 -13.31
N ASP A 439 -0.15 16.77 -13.25
CA ASP A 439 -0.80 16.18 -12.09
C ASP A 439 -0.58 16.96 -10.78
N GLY A 440 -0.56 18.30 -10.90
CA GLY A 440 -0.29 19.21 -9.78
C GLY A 440 1.19 19.34 -9.39
N LEU A 441 2.08 18.50 -9.94
CA LEU A 441 3.52 18.60 -9.73
C LEU A 441 4.13 19.65 -10.68
N ASN A 442 4.70 20.72 -10.12
CA ASN A 442 5.46 21.70 -10.89
C ASN A 442 6.96 21.42 -10.74
N PHE A 443 7.68 21.27 -11.84
CA PHE A 443 9.09 20.89 -11.79
C PHE A 443 9.94 21.47 -12.93
N THR A 444 11.26 21.43 -12.74
CA THR A 444 12.29 21.69 -13.76
C THR A 444 13.41 20.67 -13.65
N PHE A 445 13.96 20.21 -14.76
CA PHE A 445 15.08 19.28 -14.79
C PHE A 445 16.41 19.98 -14.49
N ASP A 446 17.35 19.24 -13.94
CA ASP A 446 18.74 19.65 -13.81
C ASP A 446 19.42 19.84 -15.17
N GLU A 447 20.45 20.70 -15.20
CA GLU A 447 21.16 21.05 -16.45
C GLU A 447 21.90 19.87 -17.08
N ASN A 448 22.26 18.87 -16.26
CA ASN A 448 23.05 17.71 -16.65
C ASN A 448 22.23 16.42 -16.74
N GLY A 449 20.92 16.54 -16.95
CA GLY A 449 20.05 15.37 -17.09
C GLY A 449 20.61 14.35 -18.10
N THR A 450 20.84 13.13 -17.64
CA THR A 450 21.49 12.09 -18.44
C THR A 450 20.49 11.10 -19.02
N SER A 451 20.95 10.22 -19.92
CA SER A 451 20.16 9.06 -20.37
C SER A 451 19.84 8.06 -19.24
N SER A 452 20.52 8.15 -18.09
CA SER A 452 20.28 7.33 -16.89
C SER A 452 19.36 7.99 -15.84
N GLY A 453 19.11 9.29 -15.92
CA GLY A 453 18.35 10.04 -14.90
C GLY A 453 19.07 11.30 -14.41
N GLY A 454 18.53 11.89 -13.35
CA GLY A 454 19.03 13.12 -12.73
C GLY A 454 18.14 13.60 -11.59
N LYS A 455 18.18 14.90 -11.28
CA LYS A 455 17.30 15.54 -10.29
C LYS A 455 16.32 16.51 -10.94
N VAL A 456 15.12 16.58 -10.39
CA VAL A 456 14.20 17.68 -10.63
C VAL A 456 14.18 18.63 -9.43
N THR A 457 14.08 19.92 -9.70
CA THR A 457 13.69 20.91 -8.70
C THR A 457 12.18 21.01 -8.69
N LEU A 458 11.56 20.91 -7.51
CA LEU A 458 10.12 21.01 -7.32
C LEU A 458 9.74 22.44 -6.94
N TRP A 459 8.60 22.92 -7.47
CA TRP A 459 8.13 24.28 -7.29
C TRP A 459 6.73 24.33 -6.69
N SER A 460 6.47 25.35 -5.87
CA SER A 460 5.10 25.72 -5.48
C SER A 460 4.38 26.42 -6.62
N ASN A 461 3.05 26.51 -6.51
CA ASN A 461 2.24 27.36 -7.39
C ASN A 461 2.62 28.85 -7.31
N SER A 462 3.22 29.28 -6.19
CA SER A 462 3.78 30.64 -6.02
C SER A 462 5.17 30.82 -6.63
N GLY A 463 5.71 29.78 -7.28
CA GLY A 463 6.98 29.82 -7.99
C GLY A 463 8.23 29.72 -7.12
N LYS A 464 8.11 29.36 -5.84
CA LYS A 464 9.23 29.10 -4.93
C LYS A 464 9.65 27.64 -5.03
N THR A 465 10.94 27.36 -4.86
CA THR A 465 11.43 25.98 -4.74
C THR A 465 10.93 25.37 -3.44
N ILE A 466 10.32 24.18 -3.51
CA ILE A 466 9.80 23.44 -2.35
C ILE A 466 10.60 22.17 -2.07
N GLY A 467 11.52 21.80 -2.95
CA GLY A 467 12.40 20.66 -2.76
C GLY A 467 13.04 20.19 -4.05
N SER A 468 13.58 18.98 -4.01
CA SER A 468 14.03 18.25 -5.19
C SER A 468 13.61 16.78 -5.08
N ALA A 469 13.57 16.10 -6.21
CA ALA A 469 13.34 14.67 -6.30
C ALA A 469 14.25 14.07 -7.38
N ASP A 470 14.56 12.79 -7.26
CA ASP A 470 15.24 12.07 -8.33
C ASP A 470 14.25 11.75 -9.45
N TYR A 471 14.72 11.78 -10.68
CA TYR A 471 14.04 11.13 -11.79
C TYR A 471 14.97 10.11 -12.43
N GLU A 472 14.38 9.07 -12.97
CA GLU A 472 15.10 8.01 -13.66
C GLU A 472 14.50 7.78 -15.04
N ARG A 473 15.33 7.21 -15.91
CA ARG A 473 14.88 6.73 -17.22
C ARG A 473 14.99 5.23 -17.26
N ARG A 474 13.95 4.60 -17.81
CA ARG A 474 13.93 3.15 -18.01
C ARG A 474 13.62 2.85 -19.46
N LYS A 475 14.19 1.75 -19.95
CA LYS A 475 13.87 1.18 -21.25
C LYS A 475 13.20 -0.17 -21.03
N ILE A 476 11.91 -0.25 -21.32
CA ILE A 476 11.10 -1.46 -21.14
C ILE A 476 10.56 -1.85 -22.51
N SER A 477 10.86 -3.07 -22.98
CA SER A 477 10.44 -3.52 -24.31
C SER A 477 10.78 -2.55 -25.46
N GLY A 478 11.95 -1.92 -25.38
CA GLY A 478 12.41 -0.94 -26.37
C GLY A 478 11.77 0.45 -26.27
N GLN A 479 10.75 0.64 -25.42
CA GLN A 479 10.11 1.93 -25.16
C GLN A 479 10.83 2.66 -24.03
N GLU A 480 11.02 3.96 -24.18
CA GLU A 480 11.59 4.80 -23.13
C GLU A 480 10.50 5.43 -22.26
N VAL A 481 10.74 5.39 -20.96
CA VAL A 481 9.94 6.09 -19.96
C VAL A 481 10.86 6.91 -19.05
N LEU A 482 10.35 8.04 -18.58
CA LEU A 482 10.95 8.88 -17.55
C LEU A 482 10.00 8.93 -16.35
N ILE A 483 10.51 8.68 -15.15
CA ILE A 483 9.71 8.61 -13.92
C ILE A 483 10.29 9.60 -12.93
N ILE A 484 9.46 10.51 -12.41
CA ILE A 484 9.85 11.46 -11.37
C ILE A 484 9.42 10.89 -10.01
N LYS A 485 10.39 10.54 -9.16
CA LYS A 485 10.15 9.93 -7.83
C LYS A 485 9.76 10.97 -6.79
N ALA A 486 8.68 11.69 -7.08
CA ALA A 486 8.10 12.69 -6.19
C ALA A 486 6.67 12.27 -5.83
N THR A 487 6.33 12.42 -4.55
CA THR A 487 4.95 12.23 -4.07
C THR A 487 4.04 13.29 -4.69
N LEU A 488 2.91 12.85 -5.24
CA LEU A 488 1.91 13.74 -5.79
C LEU A 488 1.22 14.57 -4.69
N PRO A 489 0.75 15.79 -4.97
CA PRO A 489 0.01 16.60 -4.01
C PRO A 489 -1.32 15.98 -3.56
N ASP A 490 -1.87 15.05 -4.35
CA ASP A 490 -3.12 14.35 -4.07
C ASP A 490 -2.87 13.13 -3.17
N ALA A 491 -3.39 13.19 -1.95
CA ALA A 491 -3.25 12.13 -0.96
C ALA A 491 -3.93 10.81 -1.36
N GLU A 492 -4.91 10.84 -2.27
CA GLU A 492 -5.58 9.64 -2.79
C GLU A 492 -4.73 8.88 -3.81
N ARG A 493 -3.67 9.51 -4.31
CA ARG A 493 -2.74 8.97 -5.33
C ARG A 493 -1.38 8.61 -4.73
N ASN A 494 -1.34 8.38 -3.42
CA ASN A 494 -0.17 7.92 -2.70
C ASN A 494 0.38 6.62 -3.30
N GLY A 495 1.66 6.63 -3.67
CA GLY A 495 2.34 5.50 -4.31
C GLY A 495 2.35 5.54 -5.84
N GLU A 496 1.72 6.54 -6.46
CA GLU A 496 1.92 6.88 -7.87
C GLU A 496 2.96 7.97 -8.05
N TRP A 497 3.67 7.90 -9.17
CA TRP A 497 4.65 8.90 -9.58
C TRP A 497 4.31 9.44 -10.96
N VAL A 498 4.63 10.73 -11.18
CA VAL A 498 4.56 11.34 -12.51
C VAL A 498 5.49 10.59 -13.46
N MET A 499 4.99 10.27 -14.64
CA MET A 499 5.75 9.61 -15.68
C MET A 499 5.52 10.24 -17.05
N PHE A 500 6.53 10.13 -17.92
CA PHE A 500 6.45 10.46 -19.34
C PHE A 500 6.87 9.25 -20.16
N GLY A 501 6.15 8.95 -21.23
CA GLY A 501 6.46 7.83 -22.12
C GLY A 501 6.47 8.25 -23.59
N VAL A 502 7.32 7.60 -24.39
CA VAL A 502 7.34 7.82 -25.84
C VAL A 502 6.46 6.78 -26.53
N LYS A 503 5.48 7.23 -27.32
CA LYS A 503 4.63 6.38 -28.17
C LYS A 503 4.44 7.05 -29.53
N ASP A 504 4.50 6.27 -30.61
CA ASP A 504 4.31 6.76 -32.00
C ASP A 504 5.15 8.01 -32.34
N GLY A 505 6.38 8.11 -31.78
CA GLY A 505 7.28 9.24 -31.99
C GLY A 505 6.91 10.52 -31.23
N PHE A 506 6.05 10.45 -30.21
CA PHE A 506 5.67 11.58 -29.37
C PHE A 506 5.80 11.25 -27.88
N VAL A 507 6.09 12.27 -27.08
CA VAL A 507 6.06 12.19 -25.61
C VAL A 507 4.63 12.40 -25.11
N TYR A 508 4.19 11.54 -24.19
CA TYR A 508 2.90 11.64 -23.51
C TYR A 508 3.08 11.69 -22.01
N ASN A 509 2.18 12.41 -21.36
CA ASN A 509 2.03 12.38 -19.92
C ASN A 509 1.40 11.07 -19.46
N GLY A 510 1.75 10.67 -18.25
CA GLY A 510 1.40 9.39 -17.70
C GLY A 510 1.66 9.27 -16.21
N ASN A 511 1.43 8.07 -15.70
CA ASN A 511 1.66 7.71 -14.31
C ASN A 511 2.42 6.39 -14.23
N PHE A 512 3.26 6.29 -13.21
CA PHE A 512 3.99 5.09 -12.84
C PHE A 512 3.50 4.59 -11.49
N ARG A 513 3.37 3.26 -11.38
CA ARG A 513 3.11 2.57 -10.11
C ARG A 513 4.12 1.43 -9.95
N SER A 514 4.77 1.39 -8.79
CA SER A 514 5.65 0.27 -8.42
C SER A 514 4.83 -0.99 -8.09
N ALA A 515 5.38 -2.17 -8.37
CA ALA A 515 4.83 -3.44 -7.91
C ALA A 515 4.66 -3.50 -6.37
N SER A 516 5.50 -2.76 -5.63
CA SER A 516 5.46 -2.69 -4.17
C SER A 516 4.44 -1.68 -3.62
N ALA A 517 3.79 -0.90 -4.49
CA ALA A 517 2.76 0.05 -4.10
C ALA A 517 1.46 -0.70 -3.83
N LYS A 518 0.90 -0.52 -2.63
CA LYS A 518 -0.41 -1.07 -2.31
C LYS A 518 -1.52 -0.14 -2.78
N LYS A 519 -2.59 -0.75 -3.28
CA LYS A 519 -3.87 -0.08 -3.52
C LYS A 519 -4.72 -0.18 -2.24
N SER A 520 -5.58 0.80 -1.99
CA SER A 520 -6.58 0.70 -0.93
C SER A 520 -7.52 -0.48 -1.19
N SER A 521 -7.94 -1.20 -0.14
CA SER A 521 -8.98 -2.23 -0.28
C SER A 521 -10.31 -1.59 -0.68
N TYR A 522 -10.95 -2.14 -1.71
CA TYR A 522 -12.25 -1.67 -2.17
C TYR A 522 -13.38 -2.53 -1.58
N PRO A 523 -14.52 -1.91 -1.20
CA PRO A 523 -15.67 -2.65 -0.72
C PRO A 523 -16.43 -3.27 -1.89
N PHE A 524 -16.67 -4.57 -1.80
CA PHE A 524 -17.55 -5.33 -2.68
C PHE A 524 -18.56 -6.11 -1.86
N PHE A 525 -19.66 -6.49 -2.46
CA PHE A 525 -20.82 -7.02 -1.75
C PHE A 525 -21.25 -8.34 -2.39
N ASN A 526 -21.73 -9.27 -1.58
CA ASN A 526 -22.54 -10.36 -2.12
C ASN A 526 -23.93 -9.84 -2.54
N LYS A 527 -24.68 -10.66 -3.28
CA LYS A 527 -26.00 -10.28 -3.82
C LYS A 527 -26.98 -9.78 -2.76
N THR A 528 -27.01 -10.44 -1.60
CA THR A 528 -27.88 -10.06 -0.47
C THR A 528 -27.57 -8.65 0.02
N MET A 529 -26.29 -8.34 0.23
CA MET A 529 -25.85 -7.06 0.76
C MET A 529 -26.05 -5.92 -0.25
N ILE A 530 -25.71 -6.11 -1.54
CA ILE A 530 -25.92 -5.06 -2.54
C ILE A 530 -27.40 -4.71 -2.71
N ASN A 531 -28.29 -5.71 -2.72
CA ASN A 531 -29.73 -5.45 -2.81
C ASN A 531 -30.25 -4.69 -1.60
N ALA A 532 -29.73 -4.97 -0.40
CA ALA A 532 -30.08 -4.20 0.80
C ALA A 532 -29.63 -2.73 0.68
N ILE A 533 -28.42 -2.48 0.15
CA ILE A 533 -27.89 -1.14 -0.09
C ILE A 533 -28.74 -0.39 -1.13
N LEU A 534 -29.04 -1.03 -2.27
CA LEU A 534 -29.87 -0.46 -3.34
C LEU A 534 -31.28 -0.11 -2.83
N ASN A 535 -31.91 -1.03 -2.10
CA ASN A 535 -33.23 -0.81 -1.52
C ASN A 535 -33.23 0.36 -0.52
N ALA A 536 -32.18 0.49 0.31
CA ALA A 536 -32.05 1.63 1.22
C ALA A 536 -31.88 2.98 0.49
N GLY A 537 -31.35 2.97 -0.74
CA GLY A 537 -31.27 4.12 -1.64
C GLY A 537 -32.50 4.29 -2.56
N ASN A 538 -33.58 3.53 -2.33
CA ASN A 538 -34.78 3.48 -3.18
C ASN A 538 -34.47 3.12 -4.65
N LYS A 539 -33.50 2.24 -4.89
CA LYS A 539 -33.11 1.75 -6.22
C LYS A 539 -33.60 0.31 -6.43
N PRO A 540 -33.93 -0.09 -7.67
CA PRO A 540 -34.30 -1.47 -7.95
C PRO A 540 -33.14 -2.43 -7.67
N GLU A 541 -33.46 -3.68 -7.34
CA GLU A 541 -32.46 -4.74 -7.15
C GLU A 541 -31.59 -4.96 -8.39
N VAL A 542 -30.43 -5.59 -8.19
CA VAL A 542 -29.56 -6.00 -9.30
C VAL A 542 -30.29 -6.96 -10.23
N LEU A 543 -29.94 -6.94 -11.52
CA LEU A 543 -30.56 -7.82 -12.50
C LEU A 543 -30.24 -9.30 -12.19
N SER A 544 -31.17 -10.19 -12.56
CA SER A 544 -30.89 -11.62 -12.57
C SER A 544 -30.07 -11.95 -13.83
N ASN A 545 -29.06 -12.80 -13.65
CA ASN A 545 -28.29 -13.37 -14.76
C ASN A 545 -29.03 -14.55 -15.38
#